data_AF-A0A916M8L3-F1
#
_entry.id   AF-A0A916M8L3-F1
#
_cell.length_a   1.000
_cell.length_b   1.000
_cell.length_c   1.000
_cell.angle_alpha   90.00
_cell.angle_beta   90.00
_cell.angle_gamma   90.00
#
_symmetry.space_group_name_H-M   'P 1'
#
loop_
_entity.id
_entity.type
_entity.pdbx_description
1 polymer ?
#
loop_
_entity_poly.entity_id
_entity_poly.type
_entity_poly.pdbx_seq_one_letter_code
_entity_poly.pdbx_strand_id
1 'polypeptide(L)'
;FAYAARRHVSLNIRARNVWGVFIPEIEDVSLTRTLDAMGISPVGESAAVINTARRFEAASELIVRIASREIRLTRIGEVIRSDSRKINAINEVILPSIKRRIKHIERVLEEREREEIFRLKRNKARRQA
;
A
#
# COMPACT_ATOMS: atom_id res chain seq x y z
N PHE A 1 32.50 -14.09 -28.60
CA PHE A 1 31.65 -14.49 -27.46
C PHE A 1 31.94 -13.73 -26.15
N ALA A 2 33.17 -13.63 -25.64
CA ALA A 2 33.42 -13.05 -24.30
C ALA A 2 33.23 -11.51 -24.16
N TYR A 3 33.42 -10.73 -25.24
CA TYR A 3 33.32 -9.27 -25.17
C TYR A 3 31.86 -8.73 -25.17
N ALA A 4 30.91 -9.53 -25.69
CA ALA A 4 29.49 -9.14 -25.77
C ALA A 4 28.73 -9.28 -24.43
N ALA A 5 29.35 -9.87 -23.40
CA ALA A 5 28.70 -10.20 -22.14
C ALA A 5 28.64 -9.04 -21.12
N ARG A 6 29.52 -8.04 -21.22
CA ARG A 6 29.54 -6.92 -20.25
C ARG A 6 28.72 -5.75 -20.79
N ARG A 7 27.42 -5.75 -20.46
CA ARG A 7 26.53 -4.61 -20.69
C ARG A 7 26.21 -3.93 -19.36
N HIS A 8 26.42 -2.62 -19.30
CA HIS A 8 25.91 -1.79 -18.22
C HIS A 8 24.49 -1.35 -18.59
N VAL A 9 23.49 -1.77 -17.82
CA VAL A 9 22.08 -1.36 -18.00
C VAL A 9 21.74 -0.37 -16.90
N SER A 10 21.62 0.91 -17.25
CA SER A 10 21.16 1.93 -16.33
C SER A 10 19.63 2.00 -16.36
N LEU A 11 18.98 1.75 -15.23
CA LEU A 11 17.55 1.97 -15.05
C LEU A 11 17.32 3.32 -14.39
N ASN A 12 16.46 4.17 -14.97
CA ASN A 12 16.04 5.39 -14.31
C ASN A 12 14.81 5.10 -13.44
N ILE A 13 14.95 5.28 -12.13
CA ILE A 13 13.89 5.01 -11.16
C ILE A 13 13.40 6.35 -10.62
N ARG A 14 12.10 6.64 -10.80
CA ARG A 14 11.45 7.83 -10.25
C ARG A 14 10.46 7.44 -9.17
N ALA A 15 10.46 8.15 -8.05
CA ALA A 15 9.45 7.98 -7.03
C ALA A 15 8.21 8.81 -7.38
N ARG A 16 7.04 8.17 -7.51
CA ARG A 16 5.76 8.83 -7.66
C ARG A 16 4.96 8.70 -6.37
N ASN A 17 4.35 9.79 -5.92
CA ASN A 17 3.43 9.76 -4.79
C ASN A 17 2.02 9.37 -5.27
N VAL A 18 1.46 8.30 -4.70
CA VAL A 18 0.07 7.90 -4.86
C VAL A 18 -0.52 7.67 -3.47
N TRP A 19 -1.56 8.43 -3.11
CA TRP A 19 -2.22 8.37 -1.80
C TRP A 19 -1.28 8.50 -0.58
N GLY A 20 -0.24 9.35 -0.68
CA GLY A 20 0.73 9.55 0.39
C GLY A 20 1.82 8.48 0.46
N VAL A 21 1.80 7.52 -0.47
CA VAL A 21 2.78 6.43 -0.57
C VAL A 21 3.70 6.70 -1.75
N PHE A 22 5.00 6.74 -1.48
CA PHE A 22 6.01 6.84 -2.51
C PHE A 22 6.22 5.47 -3.17
N ILE A 23 5.89 5.37 -4.44
CA ILE A 23 6.03 4.16 -5.25
C ILE A 23 7.16 4.39 -6.27
N PRO A 24 8.16 3.51 -6.35
CA PRO A 24 9.16 3.57 -7.40
C PRO A 24 8.54 3.13 -8.74
N GLU A 25 8.62 3.99 -9.73
CA GLU A 25 8.30 3.71 -11.12
C GLU A 25 9.59 3.67 -11.93
N ILE A 26 9.77 2.62 -12.72
CA ILE A 26 10.90 2.50 -13.63
C ILE A 26 10.45 3.12 -14.95
N GLU A 27 11.20 4.09 -15.49
CA GLU A 27 10.92 4.62 -16.83
C GLU A 27 11.21 3.55 -17.89
N ASP A 28 10.44 3.52 -18.98
CA ASP A 28 10.61 2.52 -20.05
C ASP A 28 12.01 2.63 -20.66
N VAL A 29 12.88 1.67 -20.33
CA VAL A 29 14.21 1.51 -20.93
C VAL A 29 14.08 0.53 -22.09
N SER A 30 14.33 0.99 -23.32
CA SER A 30 14.49 0.06 -24.44
C SER A 30 15.77 -0.74 -24.25
N LEU A 31 15.63 -2.05 -24.06
CA LEU A 31 16.78 -2.95 -23.92
C LEU A 31 17.21 -3.53 -25.28
N THR A 32 16.42 -3.32 -26.32
CA THR A 32 16.65 -3.85 -27.66
C THR A 32 17.80 -3.12 -28.37
N ARG A 33 18.85 -3.86 -28.77
CA ARG A 33 20.01 -3.31 -29.50
C ARG A 33 19.88 -3.53 -31.02
N THR A 34 20.49 -2.62 -31.78
CA THR A 34 20.80 -2.84 -33.20
C THR A 34 21.91 -3.89 -33.33
N LEU A 35 21.97 -4.61 -34.45
CA LEU A 35 22.97 -5.67 -34.72
C LEU A 35 24.41 -5.22 -34.45
N ASP A 36 24.75 -4.00 -34.88
CA ASP A 36 26.09 -3.43 -34.70
C ASP A 36 26.43 -3.18 -33.22
N ALA A 37 25.44 -2.78 -32.42
CA ALA A 37 25.58 -2.56 -30.99
C ALA A 37 25.60 -3.87 -30.16
N MET A 38 25.23 -5.00 -30.76
CA MET A 38 25.37 -6.31 -30.12
C MET A 38 26.81 -6.84 -30.17
N GLY A 39 27.67 -6.27 -31.03
CA GLY A 39 29.05 -6.75 -31.22
C GLY A 39 29.12 -8.13 -31.85
N ILE A 40 28.06 -8.54 -32.54
CA ILE A 40 27.96 -9.82 -33.25
C ILE A 40 28.36 -9.57 -34.71
N SER A 41 29.42 -10.25 -35.18
CA SER A 41 29.81 -10.16 -36.59
C SER A 41 28.80 -10.90 -37.48
N PRO A 42 28.20 -10.26 -38.50
CA PRO A 42 27.23 -10.89 -39.39
C PRO A 42 27.79 -12.08 -40.19
N VAL A 43 29.11 -12.19 -40.30
CA VAL A 43 29.80 -13.16 -41.16
C VAL A 43 30.11 -14.47 -40.42
N GLY A 44 30.13 -14.47 -39.07
CA GLY A 44 30.60 -15.61 -38.27
C GLY A 44 29.56 -16.30 -37.39
N GLU A 45 28.37 -15.71 -37.21
CA GLU A 45 27.35 -16.26 -36.31
C GLU A 45 26.10 -16.75 -37.05
N SER A 46 25.52 -17.85 -36.55
CA SER A 46 24.28 -18.41 -37.08
C SER A 46 23.09 -17.46 -36.81
N ALA A 47 22.21 -17.31 -37.81
CA ALA A 47 20.98 -16.53 -37.69
C ALA A 47 20.10 -16.94 -36.49
N ALA A 48 20.20 -18.21 -36.04
CA ALA A 48 19.51 -18.69 -34.86
C ALA A 48 19.99 -18.02 -33.55
N VAL A 49 21.30 -17.74 -33.44
CA VAL A 49 21.90 -17.10 -32.27
C VAL A 49 21.46 -15.64 -32.19
N ILE A 50 21.51 -14.92 -33.32
CA ILE A 50 21.06 -13.52 -33.42
C ILE A 50 19.59 -13.39 -33.05
N ASN A 51 18.73 -14.28 -33.54
CA ASN A 51 17.30 -14.26 -33.21
C ASN A 51 17.04 -14.58 -31.74
N THR A 52 17.79 -15.53 -31.16
CA THR A 52 17.68 -15.84 -29.73
C THR A 52 18.10 -14.66 -28.86
N ALA A 53 19.19 -13.99 -29.21
CA ALA A 53 19.66 -12.79 -28.50
C ALA A 53 18.62 -11.66 -28.53
N ARG A 54 18.04 -11.37 -29.71
CA ARG A 54 16.96 -10.37 -29.85
C ARG A 54 15.73 -10.72 -29.02
N ARG A 55 15.30 -11.98 -29.04
CA ARG A 55 14.16 -12.45 -28.24
C ARG A 55 14.43 -12.34 -26.74
N PHE A 56 15.66 -12.63 -26.31
CA PHE A 56 16.06 -12.50 -24.92
C PHE A 56 16.04 -11.03 -24.45
N GLU A 57 16.51 -10.10 -25.28
CA GLU A 57 16.44 -8.66 -24.97
C GLU A 57 15.00 -8.17 -24.85
N ALA A 58 14.13 -8.56 -25.80
CA ALA A 58 12.71 -8.23 -25.75
C ALA A 58 12.01 -8.82 -24.50
N ALA A 59 12.34 -10.06 -24.13
CA ALA A 59 11.83 -10.70 -22.91
C ALA A 59 12.31 -9.97 -21.65
N SER A 60 13.59 -9.58 -21.61
CA SER A 60 14.16 -8.82 -20.48
C SER A 60 13.46 -7.48 -20.31
N GLU A 61 13.15 -6.79 -21.41
CA GLU A 61 12.40 -5.52 -21.39
C GLU A 61 10.99 -5.71 -20.82
N LEU A 62 10.32 -6.80 -21.19
CA LEU A 62 9.01 -7.14 -20.67
C LEU A 62 9.05 -7.44 -19.16
N ILE A 63 10.07 -8.19 -18.70
CA ILE A 63 10.27 -8.51 -17.29
C ILE A 63 10.43 -7.24 -16.46
N VAL A 64 11.24 -6.27 -16.92
CA VAL A 64 11.43 -4.99 -16.21
C VAL A 64 10.10 -4.23 -16.09
N ARG A 65 9.29 -4.18 -17.16
CA ARG A 65 7.96 -3.55 -17.11
C ARG A 65 7.01 -4.24 -16.16
N ILE A 66 6.99 -5.58 -16.16
CA ILE A 66 6.13 -6.36 -15.25
C ILE A 66 6.57 -6.12 -13.81
N ALA A 67 7.88 -6.18 -13.52
CA ALA A 67 8.42 -5.96 -12.19
C ALA A 67 8.02 -4.57 -11.63
N SER A 68 8.07 -3.51 -12.44
CA SER A 68 7.62 -2.18 -12.01
C SER A 68 6.13 -2.15 -11.64
N ARG A 69 5.27 -2.84 -12.41
CA ARG A 69 3.84 -2.95 -12.11
C ARG A 69 3.57 -3.81 -10.88
N GLU A 70 4.28 -4.91 -10.72
CA GLU A 70 4.17 -5.81 -9.57
C GLU A 70 4.55 -5.09 -8.26
N ILE A 71 5.67 -4.35 -8.26
CA ILE A 71 6.10 -3.55 -7.10
C ILE A 71 5.02 -2.53 -6.73
N ARG A 72 4.44 -1.84 -7.72
CA ARG A 72 3.34 -0.89 -7.51
C ARG A 72 2.13 -1.57 -6.84
N LEU A 73 1.68 -2.70 -7.39
CA LEU A 73 0.50 -3.41 -6.89
C LEU A 73 0.72 -3.93 -5.46
N THR A 74 1.88 -4.54 -5.20
CA THR A 74 2.25 -5.04 -3.88
C THR A 74 2.27 -3.91 -2.85
N ARG A 75 2.90 -2.77 -3.20
CA ARG A 75 3.01 -1.63 -2.27
C ARG A 75 1.65 -1.02 -1.94
N ILE A 76 0.79 -0.84 -2.94
CA ILE A 76 -0.58 -0.34 -2.73
C ILE A 76 -1.38 -1.34 -1.89
N GLY A 77 -1.27 -2.64 -2.19
CA GLY A 77 -1.96 -3.69 -1.46
C GLY A 77 -1.61 -3.74 0.02
N GLU A 78 -0.34 -3.53 0.38
CA GLU A 78 0.10 -3.44 1.78
C GLU A 78 -0.55 -2.27 2.52
N VAL A 79 -0.62 -1.11 1.88
CA VAL A 79 -1.19 0.11 2.47
C VAL A 79 -2.69 -0.05 2.66
N ILE A 80 -3.40 -0.53 1.64
CA ILE A 80 -4.83 -0.84 1.74
C ILE A 80 -5.07 -1.82 2.88
N ARG A 81 -4.28 -2.89 3.00
CA ARG A 81 -4.43 -3.87 4.08
C ARG A 81 -4.23 -3.25 5.47
N SER A 82 -3.24 -2.39 5.63
CA SER A 82 -3.00 -1.63 6.87
C SER A 82 -4.20 -0.75 7.20
N ASP A 83 -4.70 0.01 6.24
CA ASP A 83 -5.77 0.98 6.49
C ASP A 83 -7.12 0.29 6.70
N SER A 84 -7.41 -0.80 5.98
CA SER A 84 -8.58 -1.65 6.25
C SER A 84 -8.57 -2.21 7.67
N ARG A 85 -7.40 -2.63 8.19
CA ARG A 85 -7.29 -3.08 9.59
C ARG A 85 -7.59 -1.96 10.58
N LYS A 86 -7.09 -0.74 10.34
CA LYS A 86 -7.37 0.43 11.18
C LYS A 86 -8.86 0.78 11.17
N ILE A 87 -9.49 0.79 9.99
CA ILE A 87 -10.92 1.06 9.82
C ILE A 87 -11.72 0.01 10.61
N ASN A 88 -11.38 -1.27 10.49
CA ASN A 88 -12.06 -2.33 11.23
C ASN A 88 -11.90 -2.20 12.75
N ALA A 89 -10.70 -1.85 13.23
CA ALA A 89 -10.50 -1.60 14.66
C ALA A 89 -11.35 -0.43 15.16
N ILE A 90 -11.48 0.63 14.37
CA ILE A 90 -12.33 1.77 14.70
C ILE A 90 -13.81 1.34 14.78
N ASN A 91 -14.30 0.63 13.77
CA ASN A 91 -15.71 0.27 13.67
C ASN A 91 -16.15 -0.79 14.69
N GLU A 92 -15.33 -1.83 14.88
CA GLU A 92 -15.72 -3.00 15.68
C GLU A 92 -15.28 -2.89 17.15
N VAL A 93 -14.22 -2.14 17.45
CA VAL A 93 -13.67 -2.07 18.82
C VAL A 93 -13.87 -0.69 19.43
N ILE A 94 -13.37 0.36 18.77
CA ILE A 94 -13.31 1.70 19.36
C ILE A 94 -14.71 2.32 19.44
N LEU A 95 -15.46 2.33 18.34
CA LEU A 95 -16.78 2.96 18.26
C LEU A 95 -17.78 2.32 19.24
N PRO A 96 -17.89 0.98 19.35
CA PRO A 96 -18.78 0.35 20.33
C PRO A 96 -18.33 0.61 21.77
N SER A 97 -17.02 0.65 22.03
CA SER A 97 -16.48 0.98 23.34
C SER A 97 -16.86 2.40 23.78
N ILE A 98 -16.69 3.39 22.89
CA ILE A 98 -17.09 4.77 23.15
C ILE A 98 -18.59 4.87 23.39
N LYS A 99 -19.42 4.21 22.57
CA LYS A 99 -20.89 4.19 22.78
C LYS A 99 -21.28 3.58 24.12
N ARG A 100 -20.62 2.50 24.55
CA ARG A 100 -20.84 1.90 25.88
C ARG A 100 -20.47 2.86 27.01
N ARG A 101 -19.36 3.60 26.88
CA ARG A 101 -18.94 4.60 27.87
C ARG A 101 -19.94 5.75 27.97
N ILE A 102 -20.42 6.27 26.83
CA ILE A 102 -21.45 7.32 26.81
C ILE A 102 -22.70 6.83 27.56
N LYS A 103 -23.23 5.66 27.20
CA LYS A 103 -24.40 5.07 27.86
C LYS A 103 -24.21 4.84 29.36
N HIS A 104 -22.99 4.52 29.79
CA HIS A 104 -22.66 4.36 31.21
C HIS A 104 -22.72 5.71 31.94
N ILE A 105 -22.13 6.76 31.36
CA ILE A 105 -22.15 8.11 31.94
C ILE A 105 -23.59 8.62 32.04
N GLU A 106 -24.39 8.47 30.98
CA GLU A 106 -25.81 8.84 30.96
C GLU A 106 -26.57 8.15 32.11
N ARG A 107 -26.41 6.83 32.27
CA ARG A 107 -27.05 6.09 33.35
C ARG A 107 -26.64 6.61 34.73
N VAL A 108 -25.36 6.89 34.95
CA VAL A 108 -24.86 7.39 36.24
C VAL A 108 -25.41 8.79 36.54
N LEU A 109 -25.56 9.64 35.51
CA LEU A 109 -26.16 10.96 35.67
C LEU A 109 -27.66 10.86 36.02
N GLU A 110 -28.42 10.03 35.31
CA GLU A 110 -29.83 9.80 35.61
C GLU A 110 -30.04 9.29 37.04
N GLU A 111 -29.16 8.39 37.51
CA GLU A 111 -29.28 7.83 38.86
C GLU A 111 -28.95 8.85 39.95
N ARG A 112 -27.97 9.71 39.71
CA ARG A 112 -27.69 10.85 40.60
C ARG A 112 -28.87 11.81 40.66
N GLU A 113 -29.50 12.12 39.53
CA GLU A 113 -30.68 12.99 39.48
C GLU A 113 -31.86 12.36 40.23
N ARG A 114 -32.11 11.05 40.05
CA ARG A 114 -33.14 10.31 40.79
C ARG A 114 -32.89 10.34 42.30
N GLU A 115 -31.65 10.10 42.74
CA GLU A 115 -31.29 10.17 44.16
C GLU A 115 -31.50 11.58 44.73
N GLU A 116 -31.14 12.63 43.98
CA GLU A 116 -31.29 14.02 44.41
C GLU A 116 -32.76 14.41 44.58
N ILE A 117 -33.61 14.04 43.63
CA ILE A 117 -35.07 14.22 43.73
C ILE A 117 -35.63 13.51 44.98
N PHE A 118 -35.19 12.28 45.24
CA PHE A 118 -35.64 11.52 46.41
C PHE A 118 -35.19 12.19 47.74
N ARG A 119 -33.95 12.68 47.81
CA ARG A 119 -33.45 13.44 48.96
C ARG A 119 -34.26 14.71 49.20
N LEU A 120 -34.55 15.47 48.16
CA LEU A 120 -35.37 16.69 48.25
C LEU A 120 -36.78 16.38 48.75
N LYS A 121 -37.43 15.34 48.20
CA LYS A 121 -38.76 14.89 48.67
C LYS A 121 -38.75 14.53 50.15
N ARG A 122 -37.75 13.78 50.62
CA ARG A 122 -37.62 13.37 52.03
C ARG A 122 -37.40 14.56 52.97
N ASN A 123 -36.58 15.52 52.57
CA ASN A 123 -36.34 16.74 53.36
C ASN A 123 -37.60 17.61 53.45
N LYS A 124 -38.39 17.71 52.37
CA LYS A 124 -39.67 18.42 52.40
C LYS A 124 -40.68 17.76 53.35
N ALA A 125 -40.80 16.43 53.30
CA ALA A 125 -41.68 15.67 54.20
C ALA A 125 -41.33 15.89 55.68
N ARG A 126 -40.04 15.92 56.02
CA ARG A 126 -39.56 16.20 57.39
C ARG A 126 -39.85 17.61 57.89
N ARG A 127 -40.00 18.59 57.00
CA ARG A 127 -40.32 19.99 57.38
C ARG A 127 -41.82 20.23 57.54
N GLN A 128 -42.66 19.32 57.06
CA GLN A 128 -44.12 19.42 57.12
C GLN A 128 -44.74 18.58 58.26
N ALA A 129 -43.93 17.78 58.95
CA ALA A 129 -44.25 17.12 60.21
C ALA A 129 -43.65 17.94 61.36
#